data_AF-A0A9E2DD64-F1
#
_entry.id   AF-A0A9E2DD64-F1
#
_cell.length_a   1.000
_cell.length_b   1.000
_cell.length_c   1.000
_cell.angle_alpha   90.00
_cell.angle_beta   90.00
_cell.angle_gamma   90.00
#
_symmetry.space_group_name_H-M   'P 1'
#
loop_
_entity.id
_entity.type
_entity.pdbx_description
1 polymer ?
#
loop_
_entity_poly.entity_id
_entity_poly.type
_entity_poly.pdbx_seq_one_letter_code
_entity_poly.pdbx_strand_id
1 'polypeptide(L)'
;VDFVRVKQDQQLETKQRKPKKPPPPDEPPPDVPPQNFNVAVDSAGFNMSNVDLSVSVDVGGGGFGISDGEYLPIVKVQPQYPRRALSRGLAGYVIVEFTVTAQGTVKDPFVVENCGHIPNARSPADCVDKPNSVFDSAAVKAALKFKYKPKVIDGNPVETAGVQNKITFELAES
;
A
#
# COMPACT_ATOMS: atom_id res chain seq x y z
N VAL A 1 61.96 -35.99 28.38
CA VAL A 1 60.80 -36.36 27.55
C VAL A 1 59.98 -35.09 27.37
N ASP A 2 60.16 -34.41 26.24
CA ASP A 2 59.51 -33.12 25.97
C ASP A 2 58.41 -33.30 24.93
N PHE A 3 57.18 -32.98 25.33
CA PHE A 3 55.98 -33.19 24.52
C PHE A 3 55.67 -31.93 23.71
N VAL A 4 55.66 -32.08 22.38
CA VAL A 4 55.18 -31.08 21.42
C VAL A 4 53.67 -30.94 21.56
N ARG A 5 53.18 -29.72 21.84
CA ARG A 5 51.75 -29.43 21.98
C ARG A 5 51.14 -29.16 20.59
N VAL A 6 50.48 -30.16 20.02
CA VAL A 6 49.67 -30.02 18.81
C VAL A 6 48.42 -29.19 19.14
N LYS A 7 48.22 -28.06 18.45
CA LYS A 7 46.93 -27.35 18.49
C LYS A 7 45.98 -28.07 17.52
N GLN A 8 44.90 -28.59 18.06
CA GLN A 8 43.85 -29.26 17.29
C GLN A 8 42.84 -28.20 16.83
N ASP A 9 42.78 -27.94 15.52
CA ASP A 9 41.80 -27.05 14.94
C ASP A 9 40.39 -27.66 15.10
N GLN A 10 39.56 -27.03 15.93
CA GLN A 10 38.16 -27.42 16.07
C GLN A 10 37.36 -26.87 14.90
N GLN A 11 36.92 -27.75 13.99
CA GLN A 11 35.88 -27.43 13.02
C GLN A 11 34.55 -27.25 13.75
N LEU A 12 34.04 -26.02 13.77
CA LEU A 12 32.70 -25.71 14.27
C LEU A 12 31.66 -26.06 13.21
N GLU A 13 31.03 -27.24 13.32
CA GLU A 13 29.81 -27.54 12.56
C GLU A 13 28.62 -26.79 13.18
N THR A 14 28.24 -25.67 12.58
CA THR A 14 26.97 -25.00 12.89
C THR A 14 25.81 -25.83 12.34
N LYS A 15 25.18 -26.63 13.20
CA LYS A 15 23.88 -27.27 12.90
C LYS A 15 22.83 -26.19 12.62
N GLN A 16 22.53 -25.94 11.34
CA GLN A 16 21.39 -25.11 10.94
C GLN A 16 20.09 -25.78 11.38
N ARG A 17 19.41 -25.21 12.38
CA ARG A 17 18.04 -25.61 12.72
C ARG A 17 17.10 -25.01 11.68
N LYS A 18 16.43 -25.85 10.90
CA LYS A 18 15.32 -25.42 10.04
C LYS A 18 14.20 -24.81 10.90
N PRO A 19 13.58 -23.70 10.47
CA PRO A 19 12.41 -23.15 11.16
C PRO A 19 11.31 -24.20 11.28
N LYS A 20 10.70 -24.33 12.46
CA LYS A 20 9.52 -25.18 12.62
C LYS A 20 8.37 -24.57 11.82
N LYS A 21 7.64 -25.39 11.07
CA LYS A 21 6.41 -24.95 10.39
C LYS A 21 5.44 -24.37 11.42
N PRO A 22 4.72 -23.28 11.10
CA PRO A 22 3.63 -22.81 11.93
C PRO A 22 2.64 -23.95 12.19
N PRO A 23 2.03 -24.01 13.38
CA PRO A 23 0.91 -24.91 13.59
C PRO A 23 -0.18 -24.62 12.55
N PRO A 24 -0.88 -25.63 12.03
CA PRO A 24 -2.06 -25.39 11.20
C PRO A 24 -3.07 -24.55 12.01
N PRO A 25 -3.77 -23.59 11.39
CA PRO A 25 -4.84 -22.87 12.05
C PRO A 25 -5.88 -23.87 12.55
N ASP A 26 -6.03 -23.98 13.87
CA ASP A 26 -7.09 -24.76 14.48
C ASP A 26 -8.39 -23.94 14.43
N GLU A 27 -9.43 -24.66 14.04
CA GLU A 27 -10.85 -24.34 14.00
C GLU A 27 -11.37 -23.65 12.71
N PRO A 28 -12.36 -24.28 12.02
CA PRO A 28 -13.11 -23.60 10.98
C PRO A 28 -13.79 -22.37 11.60
N PRO A 29 -13.89 -21.26 10.86
CA PRO A 29 -14.54 -20.06 11.36
C PRO A 29 -15.93 -20.41 11.90
N PRO A 30 -16.33 -19.83 13.05
CA PRO A 30 -17.64 -20.09 13.62
C PRO A 30 -18.73 -19.82 12.59
N ASP A 31 -19.66 -20.76 12.45
CA ASP A 31 -20.83 -20.62 11.57
C ASP A 31 -21.62 -19.38 12.01
N VAL A 32 -21.53 -18.31 11.22
CA VAL A 32 -22.38 -17.14 11.40
C VAL A 32 -23.82 -17.58 11.17
N PRO A 33 -24.76 -17.27 12.08
CA PRO A 33 -26.16 -17.65 11.88
C PRO A 33 -26.68 -17.00 10.60
N PRO A 34 -27.46 -17.73 9.77
CA PRO A 34 -28.05 -17.16 8.57
C PRO A 34 -28.99 -16.03 8.98
N GLN A 35 -28.59 -14.80 8.66
CA GLN A 35 -29.48 -13.66 8.79
C GLN A 35 -30.55 -13.77 7.70
N ASN A 36 -31.80 -13.93 8.10
CA ASN A 36 -32.94 -13.94 7.18
C ASN A 36 -33.12 -12.52 6.62
N PHE A 37 -32.53 -12.25 5.46
CA PHE A 37 -32.81 -11.03 4.69
C PHE A 37 -34.12 -11.21 3.93
N ASN A 38 -35.23 -10.77 4.53
CA ASN A 38 -36.48 -10.63 3.79
C ASN A 38 -36.41 -9.34 2.95
N VAL A 39 -35.80 -9.43 1.77
CA VAL A 39 -35.76 -8.33 0.81
C VAL A 39 -37.03 -8.40 -0.03
N ALA A 40 -38.02 -7.58 0.31
CA ALA A 40 -39.09 -7.26 -0.62
C ALA A 40 -38.49 -6.46 -1.78
N VAL A 41 -38.32 -7.11 -2.94
CA VAL A 41 -37.85 -6.46 -4.17
C VAL A 41 -39.05 -5.76 -4.81
N ASP A 42 -39.21 -4.48 -4.53
CA ASP A 42 -40.10 -3.62 -5.31
C ASP A 42 -39.32 -3.11 -6.54
N SER A 43 -39.88 -3.33 -7.73
CA SER A 43 -39.19 -3.07 -9.00
C SER A 43 -39.21 -1.59 -9.36
N ALA A 44 -38.39 -0.77 -8.70
CA ALA A 44 -38.10 0.58 -9.14
C ALA A 44 -36.76 1.07 -8.59
N GLY A 45 -35.71 1.00 -9.42
CA GLY A 45 -34.46 1.74 -9.23
C GLY A 45 -33.51 1.18 -8.17
N PHE A 46 -32.60 0.29 -8.57
CA PHE A 46 -31.47 -0.10 -7.73
C PHE A 46 -30.48 1.07 -7.62
N ASN A 47 -30.49 1.77 -6.48
CA ASN A 47 -29.43 2.66 -6.04
C ASN A 47 -28.49 1.83 -5.13
N MET A 48 -27.25 1.63 -5.55
CA MET A 48 -26.29 0.73 -4.87
C MET A 48 -25.43 1.42 -3.80
N SER A 49 -25.96 2.43 -3.09
CA SER A 49 -25.23 3.22 -2.09
C SER A 49 -24.86 2.47 -0.79
N ASN A 50 -24.94 1.15 -0.72
CA ASN A 50 -24.96 0.42 0.56
C ASN A 50 -24.24 -0.94 0.54
N VAL A 51 -23.31 -1.19 -0.38
CA VAL A 51 -22.49 -2.41 -0.30
C VAL A 51 -21.28 -2.15 0.60
N ASP A 52 -21.39 -2.57 1.86
CA ASP A 52 -20.28 -2.60 2.81
C ASP A 52 -19.33 -3.77 2.47
N LEU A 53 -18.32 -3.49 1.67
CA LEU A 53 -17.14 -4.34 1.53
C LEU A 53 -16.11 -3.88 2.56
N SER A 54 -16.19 -4.44 3.78
CA SER A 54 -15.18 -4.25 4.82
C SER A 54 -13.89 -5.00 4.48
N VAL A 55 -13.21 -4.55 3.43
CA VAL A 55 -11.76 -4.76 3.30
C VAL A 55 -11.12 -3.68 4.17
N SER A 56 -10.71 -4.04 5.39
CA SER A 56 -9.93 -3.17 6.27
C SER A 56 -8.55 -2.92 5.67
N VAL A 57 -8.49 -2.02 4.68
CA VAL A 57 -7.31 -1.25 4.37
C VAL A 57 -7.39 -0.05 5.30
N ASP A 58 -6.48 0.03 6.28
CA ASP A 58 -6.37 1.19 7.15
C ASP A 58 -6.00 2.41 6.28
N VAL A 59 -7.02 3.19 5.93
CA VAL A 59 -6.92 4.39 5.10
C VAL A 59 -7.25 5.57 5.99
N GLY A 60 -6.22 6.04 6.69
CA GLY A 60 -6.23 7.33 7.37
C GLY A 60 -6.40 8.49 6.38
N GLY A 61 -7.62 9.02 6.30
CA GLY A 61 -7.91 10.38 5.84
C GLY A 61 -7.89 10.61 4.32
N GLY A 62 -9.08 10.53 3.72
CA GLY A 62 -9.37 10.95 2.35
C GLY A 62 -10.31 9.97 1.67
N GLY A 63 -11.61 10.26 1.71
CA GLY A 63 -12.66 9.40 1.15
C GLY A 63 -12.38 9.00 -0.30
N PHE A 64 -12.42 7.70 -0.54
CA PHE A 64 -12.45 7.14 -1.88
C PHE A 64 -13.74 7.63 -2.56
N GLY A 65 -13.60 8.59 -3.47
CA GLY A 65 -14.58 8.81 -4.52
C GLY A 65 -14.56 7.62 -5.45
N ILE A 66 -15.26 6.54 -5.09
CA ILE A 66 -15.66 5.50 -6.03
C ILE A 66 -17.00 5.94 -6.62
N SER A 67 -17.01 7.08 -7.33
CA SER A 67 -18.15 7.45 -8.15
C SER A 67 -17.92 6.83 -9.53
N ASP A 68 -18.71 5.80 -9.83
CA ASP A 68 -19.06 5.41 -11.19
C ASP A 68 -17.94 4.82 -12.09
N GLY A 69 -17.52 3.59 -11.79
CA GLY A 69 -16.81 2.74 -12.78
C GLY A 69 -15.45 3.27 -13.27
N GLU A 70 -14.92 4.25 -12.57
CA GLU A 70 -13.58 4.80 -12.71
C GLU A 70 -12.55 3.73 -12.27
N TYR A 71 -11.72 3.28 -13.21
CA TYR A 71 -10.47 2.50 -13.06
C TYR A 71 -10.16 1.82 -11.69
N LEU A 72 -9.84 0.52 -11.72
CA LEU A 72 -9.53 -0.23 -10.48
C LEU A 72 -8.03 -0.49 -10.31
N PRO A 73 -7.43 -0.26 -9.14
CA PRO A 73 -6.03 -0.61 -8.91
C PRO A 73 -5.82 -2.13 -8.86
N ILE A 74 -4.82 -2.63 -9.59
CA ILE A 74 -4.40 -4.05 -9.59
C ILE A 74 -3.11 -4.21 -8.79
N VAL A 75 -2.13 -3.35 -9.04
CA VAL A 75 -0.83 -3.41 -8.36
C VAL A 75 -0.43 -2.02 -7.87
N LYS A 76 -0.11 -1.93 -6.58
CA LYS A 76 0.43 -0.75 -5.92
C LYS A 76 1.82 -1.07 -5.40
N VAL A 77 2.84 -0.48 -6.02
CA VAL A 77 4.24 -0.67 -5.63
C VAL A 77 4.60 0.34 -4.56
N GLN A 78 5.03 -0.11 -3.39
CA GLN A 78 5.48 0.82 -2.36
C GLN A 78 6.74 1.57 -2.81
N PRO A 79 6.84 2.88 -2.54
CA PRO A 79 8.02 3.66 -2.85
C PRO A 79 9.22 3.22 -1.99
N GLN A 80 10.42 3.40 -2.54
CA GLN A 80 11.65 3.29 -1.76
C GLN A 80 11.81 4.55 -0.91
N TYR A 81 11.99 4.38 0.40
CA TYR A 81 12.14 5.51 1.31
C TYR A 81 13.41 6.32 1.00
N PRO A 82 13.33 7.66 0.78
CA PRO A 82 14.51 8.47 0.52
C PRO A 82 15.49 8.42 1.69
N ARG A 83 16.76 8.04 1.44
CA ARG A 83 17.79 7.90 2.49
C ARG A 83 17.97 9.18 3.31
N ARG A 84 17.88 10.36 2.68
CA ARG A 84 17.99 11.66 3.35
C ARG A 84 16.81 11.92 4.31
N ALA A 85 15.59 11.55 3.91
CA ALA A 85 14.41 11.66 4.78
C ALA A 85 14.50 10.66 5.93
N LEU A 86 14.88 9.41 5.64
CA LEU A 86 15.08 8.35 6.63
C LEU A 86 16.10 8.77 7.69
N SER A 87 17.26 9.28 7.29
CA SER A 87 18.32 9.71 8.23
C SER A 87 17.90 10.88 9.12
N ARG A 88 16.92 11.67 8.69
CA ARG A 88 16.41 12.83 9.42
C ARG A 88 15.14 12.52 10.21
N GLY A 89 14.61 11.31 10.09
CA GLY A 89 13.31 10.96 10.66
C GLY A 89 12.17 11.80 10.10
N LEU A 90 12.24 12.20 8.82
CA LEU A 90 11.13 12.91 8.16
C LEU A 90 10.10 11.92 7.66
N ALA A 91 8.84 12.11 7.98
CA ALA A 91 7.67 11.45 7.41
C ALA A 91 6.89 12.44 6.52
N GLY A 92 5.88 11.98 5.79
CA GLY A 92 5.03 12.86 4.98
C GLY A 92 4.23 12.12 3.92
N TYR A 93 3.69 12.85 2.95
CA TYR A 93 2.97 12.25 1.83
C TYR A 93 3.15 13.04 0.55
N VAL A 94 2.88 12.37 -0.58
CA VAL A 94 2.85 12.96 -1.91
C VAL A 94 1.59 12.48 -2.63
N ILE A 95 0.81 13.41 -3.16
CA ILE A 95 -0.29 13.13 -4.07
C ILE A 95 0.25 13.27 -5.50
N VAL A 96 0.24 12.15 -6.22
CA VAL A 96 0.68 12.09 -7.62
C VAL A 96 -0.55 11.93 -8.50
N GLU A 97 -0.66 12.77 -9.52
CA GLU A 97 -1.63 12.62 -10.60
C GLU A 97 -0.96 12.00 -11.82
N PHE A 98 -1.68 11.11 -12.51
CA PHE A 98 -1.18 10.45 -13.70
C PHE A 98 -2.32 9.99 -14.61
N THR A 99 -1.95 9.51 -15.80
CA THR A 99 -2.88 8.93 -16.76
C THR A 99 -2.75 7.41 -16.78
N VAL A 100 -3.88 6.71 -16.67
CA VAL A 100 -3.97 5.25 -16.86
C VAL A 100 -4.23 4.98 -18.34
N THR A 101 -3.31 4.26 -18.97
CA THR A 101 -3.40 3.84 -20.38
C THR A 101 -4.43 2.73 -20.58
N ALA A 102 -4.85 2.49 -21.83
CA ALA A 102 -5.72 1.37 -22.20
C ALA A 102 -5.12 -0.02 -21.90
N GLN A 103 -3.80 -0.10 -21.67
CA GLN A 103 -3.12 -1.31 -21.22
C GLN A 103 -3.10 -1.46 -19.69
N GLY A 104 -3.66 -0.50 -18.95
CA GLY A 104 -3.63 -0.49 -17.49
C GLY A 104 -2.31 -0.04 -16.89
N THR A 105 -1.39 0.49 -17.69
CA THR A 105 -0.12 1.06 -17.22
C THR A 105 -0.25 2.55 -16.97
N VAL A 106 0.63 3.11 -16.13
CA VAL A 106 0.66 4.53 -15.78
C VAL A 106 1.62 5.29 -16.69
N LYS A 107 1.20 6.46 -17.18
CA LYS A 107 2.05 7.43 -17.90
C LYS A 107 1.90 8.84 -17.34
N ASP A 108 2.90 9.66 -17.64
CA ASP A 108 2.96 11.09 -17.31
C ASP A 108 2.63 11.46 -15.84
N PRO A 109 3.22 10.78 -14.84
CA PRO A 109 2.99 11.14 -13.45
C PRO A 109 3.64 12.47 -13.07
N PHE A 110 2.88 13.34 -12.40
CA PHE A 110 3.36 14.58 -11.81
C PHE A 110 2.80 14.78 -10.40
N VAL A 111 3.50 15.58 -9.60
CA VAL A 111 3.13 15.84 -8.20
C VAL A 111 2.12 16.99 -8.14
N VAL A 112 0.98 16.76 -7.49
CA VAL A 112 -0.07 17.78 -7.27
C VAL A 112 0.09 18.41 -5.88
N GLU A 113 0.36 17.59 -4.88
CA GLU A 113 0.56 18.04 -3.50
C GLU A 113 1.67 17.22 -2.85
N ASN A 114 2.50 17.87 -2.04
CA ASN A 114 3.53 17.19 -1.27
C ASN A 114 3.67 17.83 0.11
N CYS A 115 4.14 17.02 1.04
CA CYS A 115 4.36 17.43 2.41
C CYS A 115 5.45 16.61 3.08
N GLY A 116 6.19 17.25 3.98
CA GLY A 116 7.06 16.59 4.93
C GLY A 116 6.83 17.12 6.36
N HIS A 117 7.19 16.32 7.35
CA HIS A 117 7.30 16.75 8.74
C HIS A 117 8.14 15.74 9.53
N ILE A 118 8.59 16.12 10.72
CA ILE A 118 9.16 15.18 11.69
C ILE A 118 8.00 14.75 12.60
N PRO A 119 7.58 13.47 12.61
CA PRO A 119 6.52 13.01 13.49
C PRO A 119 6.95 13.16 14.94
N ASN A 120 6.04 13.60 15.81
CA ASN A 120 6.28 13.67 17.25
C ASN A 120 5.05 13.16 18.02
N ALA A 121 5.23 12.81 19.29
CA ALA A 121 4.17 12.19 20.11
C ALA A 121 2.93 13.08 20.32
N ARG A 122 3.06 14.40 20.18
CA ARG A 122 1.93 15.34 20.36
C ARG A 122 1.16 15.57 19.06
N SER A 123 1.83 15.41 17.92
CA SER A 123 1.22 15.50 16.61
C SER A 123 1.93 14.59 15.60
N PRO A 124 1.42 13.36 15.42
CA PRO A 124 2.00 12.39 14.51
C PRO A 124 1.64 12.64 13.05
N ALA A 125 0.60 13.45 12.76
CA ALA A 125 0.07 13.64 11.40
C ALA A 125 0.06 15.09 10.91
N ASP A 126 0.50 16.05 11.73
CA ASP A 126 0.54 17.45 11.28
C ASP A 126 1.61 17.63 10.23
N CYS A 127 1.11 17.91 9.04
CA CYS A 127 1.89 18.07 7.85
C CYS A 127 2.28 19.55 7.71
N VAL A 128 3.39 19.92 8.37
CA VAL A 128 3.79 21.32 8.59
C VAL A 128 4.61 21.92 7.45
N ASP A 129 5.42 21.11 6.75
CA ASP A 129 6.30 21.58 5.69
C ASP A 129 5.69 21.30 4.31
N LYS A 130 4.96 22.29 3.77
CA LYS A 130 4.29 22.26 2.47
C LYS A 130 4.60 23.54 1.66
N PRO A 131 5.14 23.44 0.43
CA PRO A 131 5.52 22.22 -0.28
C PRO A 131 6.88 21.67 0.18
N ASN A 132 7.02 20.34 0.23
CA ASN A 132 8.29 19.66 0.49
C ASN A 132 8.54 18.54 -0.52
N SER A 133 9.60 18.69 -1.31
CA SER A 133 9.91 17.81 -2.45
C SER A 133 10.76 16.58 -2.12
N VAL A 134 11.08 16.33 -0.84
CA VAL A 134 11.99 15.25 -0.44
C VAL A 134 11.49 13.86 -0.86
N PHE A 135 10.18 13.70 -0.98
CA PHE A 135 9.51 12.43 -1.33
C PHE A 135 9.10 12.33 -2.80
N ASP A 136 9.07 13.43 -3.54
CA ASP A 136 8.52 13.52 -4.90
C ASP A 136 9.13 12.48 -5.84
N SER A 137 10.46 12.40 -5.91
CA SER A 137 11.14 11.47 -6.80
C SER A 137 10.82 10.01 -6.49
N ALA A 138 10.68 9.66 -5.21
CA ALA A 138 10.35 8.30 -4.78
C ALA A 138 8.89 7.97 -5.12
N ALA A 139 7.97 8.90 -4.87
CA ALA A 139 6.55 8.78 -5.19
C ALA A 139 6.32 8.61 -6.69
N VAL A 140 6.91 9.47 -7.52
CA VAL A 140 6.80 9.41 -8.99
C VAL A 140 7.34 8.08 -9.55
N LYS A 141 8.49 7.61 -9.06
CA LYS A 141 9.07 6.32 -9.48
C LYS A 141 8.21 5.12 -9.10
N ALA A 142 7.50 5.19 -7.97
CA ALA A 142 6.57 4.17 -7.55
C ALA A 142 5.31 4.17 -8.41
N ALA A 143 4.75 5.37 -8.67
CA ALA A 143 3.55 5.56 -9.48
C ALA A 143 3.69 4.98 -10.89
N LEU A 144 4.86 5.14 -11.53
CA LEU A 144 5.17 4.54 -12.84
C LEU A 144 5.04 3.01 -12.88
N LYS A 145 5.14 2.34 -11.72
CA LYS A 145 5.07 0.88 -11.61
C LYS A 145 3.69 0.38 -11.23
N PHE A 146 2.73 1.28 -11.02
CA PHE A 146 1.36 0.88 -10.73
C PHE A 146 0.70 0.22 -11.93
N LYS A 147 -0.25 -0.66 -11.65
CA LYS A 147 -1.11 -1.29 -12.64
C LYS A 147 -2.56 -1.07 -12.25
N TYR A 148 -3.38 -0.75 -13.23
CA TYR A 148 -4.81 -0.52 -13.08
C TYR A 148 -5.58 -1.31 -14.12
N LYS A 149 -6.84 -1.61 -13.84
CA LYS A 149 -7.82 -1.99 -14.84
C LYS A 149 -8.31 -0.69 -15.49
N PRO A 150 -8.09 -0.50 -16.80
CA PRO A 150 -8.57 0.69 -17.49
C PRO A 150 -10.10 0.74 -17.50
N LYS A 151 -10.65 1.93 -17.67
CA LYS A 151 -12.08 2.11 -17.92
C LYS A 151 -12.44 1.45 -19.25
N VAL A 152 -13.58 0.76 -19.30
CA VAL A 152 -14.09 0.14 -20.53
C VAL A 152 -15.36 0.87 -20.93
N ILE A 153 -15.42 1.38 -22.16
CA ILE A 153 -16.60 2.01 -22.76
C ILE A 153 -16.89 1.24 -24.05
N ASP A 154 -18.11 0.72 -24.19
CA ASP A 154 -18.54 -0.09 -25.34
C ASP A 154 -17.63 -1.28 -25.65
N GLY A 155 -17.10 -1.93 -24.61
CA GLY A 155 -16.20 -3.07 -24.71
C GLY A 155 -14.74 -2.73 -25.03
N ASN A 156 -14.42 -1.45 -25.27
CA ASN A 156 -13.05 -1.01 -25.57
C ASN A 156 -12.41 -0.34 -24.34
N PRO A 157 -11.14 -0.66 -24.01
CA PRO A 157 -10.41 0.01 -22.96
C PRO A 157 -10.05 1.45 -23.39
N VAL A 158 -10.35 2.42 -22.53
CA VAL A 158 -10.13 3.85 -22.78
C VAL A 158 -9.12 4.38 -21.75
N GLU A 159 -8.23 5.26 -22.21
CA GLU A 159 -7.30 5.95 -21.33
C GLU A 159 -8.06 6.87 -20.36
N THR A 160 -7.63 6.92 -19.11
CA THR A 160 -8.24 7.77 -18.09
C THR A 160 -7.20 8.69 -17.48
N ALA A 161 -7.36 9.99 -17.67
CA ALA A 161 -6.51 11.03 -17.09
C ALA A 161 -7.05 11.51 -15.74
N GLY A 162 -6.26 12.31 -15.01
CA GLY A 162 -6.67 12.90 -13.73
C GLY A 162 -6.68 11.90 -12.57
N VAL A 163 -6.06 10.74 -12.72
CA VAL A 163 -6.05 9.72 -11.66
C VAL A 163 -5.05 10.14 -10.58
N GLN A 164 -5.54 10.38 -9.38
CA GLN A 164 -4.71 10.77 -8.25
C GLN A 164 -4.45 9.61 -7.29
N ASN A 165 -3.24 9.54 -6.74
CA ASN A 165 -2.91 8.63 -5.66
C ASN A 165 -2.05 9.31 -4.60
N LYS A 166 -2.52 9.24 -3.35
CA LYS A 166 -1.76 9.64 -2.16
C LYS A 166 -0.83 8.51 -1.73
N ILE A 167 0.46 8.81 -1.70
CA ILE A 167 1.52 7.93 -1.23
C ILE A 167 2.05 8.49 0.08
N THR A 168 1.87 7.73 1.16
CA THR A 168 2.30 8.12 2.52
C THR A 168 3.63 7.44 2.86
N PHE A 169 4.52 8.20 3.51
CA PHE A 169 5.84 7.77 3.97
C PHE A 169 5.88 7.82 5.49
N GLU A 170 5.86 6.66 6.12
CA GLU A 170 5.91 6.50 7.57
C GLU A 170 7.20 5.78 7.97
N LEU A 171 7.71 6.10 9.15
CA LEU A 171 8.86 5.42 9.73
C LEU A 171 8.36 4.18 10.46
N ALA A 172 8.93 3.02 10.15
CA ALA A 172 8.66 1.82 10.93
C ALA A 172 9.23 2.00 12.34
N GLU A 173 8.40 1.84 13.37
CA GLU A 173 8.88 1.72 14.74
C GLU A 173 9.70 0.43 14.85
N SER A 174 10.88 0.54 15.47
CA SER A 174 11.81 -0.58 15.72
C SER A 174 11.63 -1.12 17.13
#